data_AF-A0A662D8F1-F1
#
_entry.id   AF-A0A662D8F1-F1
#
_cell.length_a   1.000
_cell.length_b   1.000
_cell.length_c   1.000
_cell.angle_alpha   90.00
_cell.angle_beta   90.00
_cell.angle_gamma   90.00
#
_symmetry.space_group_name_H-M   'P 1'
#
loop_
_entity.id
_entity.type
_entity.pdbx_description
1 polymer ?
#
loop_
_entity_poly.entity_id
_entity_poly.type
_entity_poly.pdbx_seq_one_letter_code
_entity_poly.pdbx_strand_id
1 'polypeptide(L)'
;LDILANRIGKQIQGVAYYLLDIGMAGEHLVLQAEELGLSTCWIGWFNLKKARKFFAIPRKYKIISLLALGYAAKRPPRSPQKRSLSEIAWFNEMGKSCPEISDFELNFHPDDSLQAKAKSNGQEKIND
;
A
#
# COMPACT_ATOMS: atom_id res chain seq x y z
N LEU A 1 28.78 -1.27 -15.98
CA LEU A 1 28.94 -2.18 -14.83
C LEU A 1 27.61 -2.42 -14.09
N ASP A 2 26.70 -1.44 -14.05
CA ASP A 2 25.45 -1.51 -13.26
C ASP A 2 24.49 -2.64 -13.63
N ILE A 3 24.34 -2.95 -14.93
CA ILE A 3 23.47 -4.04 -15.40
C ILE A 3 23.96 -5.41 -14.89
N LEU A 4 25.29 -5.58 -14.80
CA LEU A 4 25.89 -6.82 -14.34
C LEU A 4 25.78 -6.95 -12.82
N ALA A 5 26.01 -5.85 -12.08
CA ALA A 5 25.81 -5.79 -10.63
C ALA A 5 24.35 -6.11 -10.25
N ASN A 6 23.37 -5.52 -10.95
CA ASN A 6 21.95 -5.75 -10.68
C ASN A 6 21.49 -7.19 -11.02
N ARG A 7 22.05 -7.81 -12.06
CA ARG A 7 21.75 -9.22 -12.40
C ARG A 7 22.36 -10.19 -11.39
N ILE A 8 23.63 -9.99 -11.02
CA ILE A 8 24.36 -10.89 -10.12
C ILE A 8 23.85 -10.74 -8.68
N GLY A 9 23.65 -9.51 -8.20
CA GLY A 9 23.12 -9.23 -6.86
C GLY A 9 21.76 -9.87 -6.62
N LYS A 10 20.86 -9.82 -7.62
CA LYS A 10 19.55 -10.49 -7.55
C LYS A 10 19.67 -12.00 -7.42
N GLN A 11 20.64 -12.61 -8.11
CA GLN A 11 20.82 -14.06 -8.13
C GLN A 11 21.50 -14.58 -6.84
N ILE A 12 22.33 -13.76 -6.20
CA ILE A 12 22.99 -14.10 -4.94
C ILE A 12 22.06 -13.90 -3.74
N GLN A 13 21.30 -12.79 -3.71
CA GLN A 13 20.44 -12.49 -2.56
C GLN A 13 19.05 -13.13 -2.66
N GLY A 14 18.62 -13.59 -3.83
CA GLY A 14 17.29 -14.17 -4.03
C GLY A 14 16.13 -13.17 -3.93
N VAL A 15 16.41 -11.88 -3.73
CA VAL A 15 15.39 -10.85 -3.53
C VAL A 15 14.80 -10.40 -4.86
N ALA A 16 13.47 -10.48 -4.96
CA ALA A 16 12.73 -10.04 -6.13
C ALA A 16 12.47 -8.52 -6.10
N TYR A 17 13.52 -7.70 -6.30
CA TYR A 17 13.44 -6.22 -6.22
C TYR A 17 12.28 -5.57 -6.98
N TYR A 18 11.93 -6.11 -8.16
CA TYR A 18 10.78 -5.61 -8.93
C TYR A 18 9.44 -5.65 -8.17
N LEU A 19 9.29 -6.53 -7.17
CA LEU A 19 8.11 -6.55 -6.30
C LEU A 19 8.12 -5.40 -5.28
N LEU A 20 9.30 -5.04 -4.76
CA LEU A 20 9.47 -3.89 -3.87
C LEU A 20 9.16 -2.60 -4.63
N ASP A 21 9.71 -2.44 -5.83
CA ASP A 21 9.48 -1.27 -6.68
C ASP A 21 7.99 -1.09 -7.01
N ILE A 22 7.31 -2.19 -7.36
CA ILE A 22 5.86 -2.17 -7.62
C ILE A 22 5.06 -1.83 -6.37
N GLY A 23 5.47 -2.33 -5.21
CA GLY A 23 4.85 -2.00 -3.92
C GLY A 23 4.96 -0.50 -3.62
N MET A 24 6.16 0.07 -3.72
CA MET A 24 6.39 1.52 -3.50
C MET A 24 5.62 2.38 -4.49
N ALA A 25 5.70 2.07 -5.79
CA ALA A 25 5.02 2.84 -6.84
C ALA A 25 3.49 2.78 -6.68
N GLY A 26 2.96 1.60 -6.36
CA GLY A 26 1.52 1.46 -6.16
C GLY A 26 1.04 2.14 -4.87
N GLU A 27 1.82 2.13 -3.78
CA GLU A 27 1.45 2.85 -2.56
C GLU A 27 1.47 4.37 -2.75
N HIS A 28 2.44 4.92 -3.50
CA HIS A 28 2.40 6.34 -3.88
C HIS A 28 1.12 6.70 -4.65
N LEU A 29 0.67 5.81 -5.55
CA LEU A 29 -0.60 5.99 -6.26
C LEU A 29 -1.79 5.97 -5.28
N VAL A 30 -1.82 5.02 -4.34
CA VAL A 30 -2.86 4.92 -3.30
C VAL A 30 -2.94 6.19 -2.46
N LEU A 31 -1.79 6.69 -1.97
CA LEU A 31 -1.74 7.90 -1.14
C LEU A 31 -2.20 9.13 -1.92
N GLN A 32 -1.76 9.28 -3.18
CA GLN A 32 -2.21 10.40 -4.02
C GLN A 32 -3.71 10.32 -4.33
N ALA A 33 -4.24 9.11 -4.57
CA ALA A 33 -5.66 8.91 -4.80
C ALA A 33 -6.47 9.28 -3.55
N GLU A 34 -6.02 8.89 -2.36
CA GLU A 34 -6.67 9.23 -1.09
C GLU A 34 -6.68 10.75 -0.85
N GLU A 35 -5.56 11.45 -1.13
CA GLU A 35 -5.49 12.93 -1.06
C GLU A 35 -6.52 13.61 -1.97
N LEU A 36 -6.75 13.05 -3.16
CA LEU A 36 -7.74 13.53 -4.11
C LEU A 36 -9.18 13.09 -3.76
N GLY A 37 -9.40 12.44 -2.62
CA GLY A 37 -10.71 11.98 -2.17
C GLY A 37 -11.20 10.68 -2.83
N LEU A 38 -10.36 10.02 -3.62
CA LEU A 38 -10.64 8.71 -4.19
C LEU A 38 -10.33 7.62 -3.16
N SER A 39 -10.74 6.40 -3.44
CA SER A 39 -10.40 5.21 -2.67
C SER A 39 -9.90 4.11 -3.59
N THR A 40 -9.00 3.28 -3.07
CA THR A 40 -8.32 2.26 -3.85
C THR A 40 -8.35 0.89 -3.18
N CYS A 41 -8.25 -0.18 -3.97
CA CYS A 41 -8.12 -1.55 -3.46
C CYS A 41 -7.07 -2.34 -4.27
N TRP A 42 -6.08 -2.89 -3.56
CA TRP A 42 -5.09 -3.82 -4.11
C TRP A 42 -5.70 -5.21 -4.28
N ILE A 43 -5.64 -5.75 -5.50
CA ILE A 43 -6.17 -7.06 -5.86
C ILE A 43 -5.03 -7.96 -6.34
N GLY A 44 -4.50 -8.75 -5.41
CA GLY A 44 -3.48 -9.76 -5.70
C GLY A 44 -4.04 -11.10 -6.19
N TRP A 45 -5.33 -11.39 -5.91
CA TRP A 45 -5.95 -12.66 -6.28
C TRP A 45 -6.92 -12.51 -7.45
N PHE A 46 -6.47 -12.87 -8.65
CA PHE A 46 -7.26 -12.78 -9.89
C PHE A 46 -6.78 -13.81 -10.94
N ASN A 47 -7.57 -14.00 -11.99
CA ASN A 47 -7.20 -14.88 -13.09
C ASN A 47 -6.21 -14.19 -14.05
N LEU A 48 -4.92 -14.48 -13.86
CA LEU A 48 -3.83 -13.89 -14.64
C LEU A 48 -3.92 -14.16 -16.14
N LYS A 49 -4.42 -15.34 -16.56
CA LYS A 49 -4.60 -15.67 -17.98
C LYS A 49 -5.70 -14.82 -18.61
N LYS A 50 -6.83 -14.66 -17.92
CA LYS A 50 -7.95 -13.82 -18.38
C LYS A 50 -7.55 -12.34 -18.42
N ALA A 51 -6.93 -11.81 -17.36
CA ALA A 51 -6.46 -10.43 -17.32
C ALA A 51 -5.47 -10.13 -18.45
N ARG A 52 -4.50 -11.03 -18.67
CA ARG A 52 -3.53 -10.89 -19.77
C ARG A 52 -4.19 -10.82 -21.13
N LYS A 53 -5.16 -11.71 -21.40
CA LYS A 53 -5.89 -11.74 -22.67
C LYS A 53 -6.72 -10.47 -22.84
N PHE A 54 -7.43 -10.06 -21.80
CA PHE A 54 -8.32 -8.89 -21.82
C PHE A 54 -7.56 -7.59 -22.10
N PHE A 55 -6.44 -7.36 -21.41
CA PHE A 55 -5.61 -6.16 -21.57
C PHE A 55 -4.54 -6.28 -22.67
N ALA A 56 -4.54 -7.35 -23.46
CA ALA A 56 -3.54 -7.62 -24.50
C ALA A 56 -2.07 -7.51 -24.02
N ILE A 57 -1.77 -7.94 -22.78
CA ILE A 57 -0.44 -7.75 -22.17
C ILE A 57 0.57 -8.79 -22.71
N PRO A 58 1.69 -8.34 -23.33
CA PRO A 58 2.72 -9.25 -23.86
C PRO A 58 3.29 -10.20 -22.81
N ARG A 59 3.65 -11.44 -23.21
CA ARG A 59 4.16 -12.48 -22.30
C ARG A 59 5.42 -12.09 -21.54
N LYS A 60 6.22 -11.16 -22.07
CA LYS A 60 7.44 -10.63 -21.42
C LYS A 60 7.17 -9.89 -20.11
N TYR A 61 5.94 -9.38 -19.90
CA TYR A 61 5.56 -8.70 -18.66
C TYR A 61 4.88 -9.65 -17.68
N LYS A 62 5.29 -9.60 -16.42
CA LYS A 62 4.62 -10.30 -15.32
C LYS A 62 3.59 -9.35 -14.69
N ILE A 63 2.33 -9.78 -14.65
CA ILE A 63 1.27 -9.02 -13.97
C ILE A 63 1.33 -9.37 -12.49
N ILE A 64 1.47 -8.36 -11.62
CA ILE A 64 1.65 -8.55 -10.17
C ILE A 64 0.37 -8.32 -9.39
N SER A 65 -0.33 -7.22 -9.67
CA SER A 65 -1.56 -6.86 -9.01
C SER A 65 -2.45 -6.06 -9.97
N LEU A 66 -3.74 -5.98 -9.64
CA LEU A 66 -4.65 -4.96 -10.17
C LEU A 66 -4.93 -3.96 -9.04
N LEU A 67 -5.21 -2.71 -9.40
CA LEU A 67 -5.61 -1.68 -8.46
C LEU A 67 -6.97 -1.12 -8.89
N ALA A 68 -8.00 -1.32 -8.07
CA ALA A 68 -9.26 -0.65 -8.25
C ALA A 68 -9.15 0.78 -7.71
N LEU A 69 -9.79 1.75 -8.37
CA LEU A 69 -9.78 3.17 -8.02
C LEU A 69 -11.15 3.78 -8.34
N GLY A 70 -11.67 4.60 -7.43
CA GLY A 70 -12.93 5.32 -7.64
C GLY A 70 -13.44 6.02 -6.38
N TYR A 71 -14.66 6.55 -6.43
CA TYR A 71 -15.30 7.16 -5.26
C TYR A 71 -15.96 6.07 -4.41
N ALA A 72 -15.55 5.95 -3.15
CA ALA A 72 -16.16 4.99 -2.24
C ALA A 72 -17.56 5.44 -1.84
N ALA A 73 -18.55 4.55 -1.98
CA ALA A 73 -19.91 4.79 -1.49
C ALA A 73 -19.96 4.96 0.05
N LYS A 74 -19.04 4.30 0.76
CA LYS A 74 -18.86 4.45 2.20
C LYS A 74 -17.38 4.27 2.55
N ARG A 75 -16.82 5.22 3.28
CA ARG A 75 -15.49 5.06 3.90
C ARG A 75 -15.66 4.38 5.27
N PRO A 76 -14.89 3.33 5.59
CA PRO A 76 -14.97 2.70 6.90
C PRO A 76 -14.57 3.72 7.97
N PRO A 77 -15.31 3.80 9.09
CA PRO A 77 -15.06 4.80 10.14
C PRO A 77 -13.76 4.52 10.92
N ARG A 78 -13.20 3.32 10.79
CA ARG A 78 -11.96 2.92 11.45
C ARG A 78 -11.17 1.97 10.55
N SER A 79 -9.86 2.15 10.51
CA SER A 79 -8.95 1.18 9.91
C SER A 79 -8.98 -0.14 10.70
N PRO A 80 -8.73 -1.29 10.06
CA PRO A 80 -8.54 -2.54 10.78
C PRO A 80 -7.42 -2.38 11.81
N GLN A 81 -7.63 -2.92 13.01
CA GLN A 81 -6.61 -2.90 14.05
C GLN A 81 -5.33 -3.56 13.53
N LYS A 82 -4.24 -2.81 13.53
CA LYS A 82 -2.91 -3.32 13.22
C LYS A 82 -2.24 -3.79 14.51
N ARG A 83 -1.24 -4.65 14.36
CA ARG A 83 -0.33 -4.98 15.46
C ARG A 83 0.34 -3.71 15.97
N SER A 84 0.66 -3.68 17.25
CA SER A 84 1.38 -2.54 17.81
C SER A 84 2.81 -2.50 17.29
N LEU A 85 3.43 -1.31 17.30
CA LEU A 85 4.82 -1.12 16.91
C LEU A 85 5.76 -1.98 17.75
N SER A 86 5.48 -2.15 19.04
CA SER A 86 6.26 -3.02 19.92
C SER A 86 6.29 -4.49 19.48
N GLU A 87 5.29 -4.94 18.70
CA GLU A 87 5.24 -6.30 18.15
C GLU A 87 6.02 -6.47 16.84
N ILE A 88 6.31 -5.38 16.12
CA ILE A 88 6.85 -5.41 14.75
C ILE A 88 8.14 -4.62 14.55
N ALA A 89 8.60 -3.88 15.56
CA ALA A 89 9.82 -3.09 15.50
C ALA A 89 10.75 -3.45 16.67
N TRP A 90 12.04 -3.59 16.34
CA TRP A 90 13.10 -3.93 17.28
C TRP A 90 14.30 -3.00 17.07
N PHE A 91 15.09 -2.79 18.12
CA PHE A 91 16.28 -1.95 18.06
C PHE A 91 17.55 -2.79 18.18
N ASN A 92 18.48 -2.61 17.24
CA ASN A 92 19.75 -3.33 17.07
C ASN A 92 19.67 -4.84 16.84
N GLU A 93 18.73 -5.54 17.46
CA GLU A 93 18.63 -7.00 17.47
C GLU A 93 17.17 -7.45 17.32
N MET A 94 16.90 -8.43 16.44
CA MET A 94 15.55 -8.99 16.27
C MET A 94 15.06 -9.61 17.59
N GLY A 95 13.83 -9.27 18.00
CA GLY A 95 13.21 -9.78 19.22
C GLY A 95 13.52 -8.95 20.48
N LYS A 96 14.45 -8.00 20.42
CA LYS A 96 14.76 -7.12 21.56
C LYS A 96 13.82 -5.91 21.57
N SER A 97 12.98 -5.83 22.59
CA SER A 97 12.05 -4.70 22.76
C SER A 97 12.82 -3.39 23.02
N CYS A 98 12.31 -2.30 22.46
CA CYS A 98 12.83 -0.94 22.67
C CYS A 98 11.78 -0.14 23.45
N PRO A 99 12.04 0.25 24.71
CA PRO A 99 11.11 1.04 25.52
C PRO A 99 10.65 2.34 24.85
N GLU A 100 11.52 2.96 24.04
CA GLU A 100 11.26 4.21 23.33
C GLU A 100 10.25 4.04 22.17
N ILE A 101 10.12 2.84 21.61
CA ILE A 101 9.16 2.54 20.53
C ILE A 101 7.75 2.38 21.08
N SER A 102 7.59 1.85 22.30
CA SER A 102 6.28 1.79 22.95
C SER A 102 5.69 3.17 23.22
N ASP A 103 6.54 4.16 23.52
CA ASP A 103 6.10 5.53 23.79
C ASP A 103 5.73 6.30 22.51
N PHE A 104 6.23 5.87 21.35
CA PHE A 104 5.91 6.49 20.06
C PHE A 104 4.45 6.26 19.63
N GLU A 105 3.86 5.10 19.97
CA GLU A 105 2.45 4.83 19.67
C GLU A 105 1.47 5.76 20.37
N LEU A 106 1.81 6.25 21.57
CA LEU A 106 0.98 7.21 22.31
C LEU A 106 0.88 8.57 21.59
N ASN A 107 1.85 8.91 20.75
CA ASN A 107 1.92 10.20 20.06
C ASN A 107 1.41 10.15 18.61
N PHE A 108 1.15 8.97 18.06
CA PHE A 108 0.53 8.84 16.74
C PHE A 108 -0.98 9.07 16.86
N HIS A 109 -1.40 10.33 17.03
CA HIS A 109 -2.78 10.71 16.83
C HIS A 109 -3.09 10.59 15.33
N PRO A 110 -4.04 9.71 14.91
CA PRO A 110 -4.50 9.73 13.54
C PRO A 110 -4.97 11.15 13.23
N ASP A 111 -4.50 11.72 12.13
CA ASP A 111 -4.83 13.09 11.74
C ASP A 111 -6.35 13.21 11.52
N ASP A 112 -7.05 13.70 12.55
CA ASP A 112 -8.50 13.88 12.57
C ASP A 112 -8.96 14.87 11.47
N SER A 113 -8.05 15.69 10.91
CA SER A 113 -8.35 16.65 9.86
C SER A 113 -8.72 15.97 8.53
N LEU A 114 -8.14 14.82 8.22
CA LEU A 114 -8.48 14.02 7.02
C LEU A 114 -9.84 13.32 7.18
N GLN A 115 -10.18 12.90 8.41
CA GLN A 115 -11.50 12.34 8.72
C GLN A 115 -12.61 13.41 8.66
N ALA A 116 -12.30 14.66 9.03
CA ALA A 116 -13.24 15.78 8.95
C ALA A 116 -13.53 16.21 7.50
N LYS A 117 -12.55 16.16 6.60
CA LYS A 117 -12.72 16.45 5.17
C LYS A 117 -13.57 15.41 4.43
N ALA A 118 -13.48 14.14 4.85
CA ALA A 118 -14.37 13.08 4.35
C ALA A 118 -15.84 13.28 4.77
N LYS A 119 -16.10 13.92 5.92
CA LYS A 119 -17.47 14.25 6.38
C LYS A 119 -18.08 15.43 5.62
N SER A 120 -17.30 16.45 5.28
CA SER A 120 -17.80 17.62 4.53
C SER A 120 -18.09 17.31 3.05
N ASN A 121 -17.25 16.52 2.39
CA ASN A 121 -17.43 16.20 0.96
C ASN A 121 -18.46 15.07 0.69
N GLY A 122 -18.87 14.32 1.72
CA GLY A 122 -19.82 13.21 1.60
C GLY A 122 -21.30 13.59 1.75
N GLN A 123 -21.61 14.82 2.18
CA GLN A 123 -23.00 15.28 2.37
C GLN A 123 -23.55 16.09 1.20
N GLU A 124 -22.71 16.58 0.27
CA GLU A 124 -23.16 17.50 -0.78
C GLU A 124 -23.54 16.83 -2.12
N LYS A 125 -23.36 15.49 -2.28
CA LYS A 125 -23.66 14.79 -3.55
C LYS A 125 -24.70 13.66 -3.46
N ILE A 126 -25.61 13.72 -2.48
CA ILE A 126 -26.73 12.76 -2.36
C ILE A 126 -28.10 13.43 -2.63
N ASN A 127 -28.13 14.74 -2.96
CA ASN A 127 -29.36 15.48 -3.23
C ASN A 127 -29.38 16.15 -4.61
N ASP A 128 -29.00 15.43 -5.67
CA ASP A 128 -29.37 15.76 -7.08
C ASP A 128 -29.52 14.48 -7.90
#